data_AF-A0A536UNC7-F1
#
_entry.id   AF-A0A536UNC7-F1
#
_cell.length_a   1.000
_cell.length_b   1.000
_cell.length_c   1.000
_cell.angle_alpha   90.00
_cell.angle_beta   90.00
_cell.angle_gamma   90.00
#
_symmetry.space_group_name_H-M   'P 1'
#
loop_
_entity.id
_entity.type
_entity.pdbx_description
1 polymer ?
#
loop_
_entity_poly.entity_id
_entity_poly.type
_entity_poly.pdbx_seq_one_letter_code
_entity_poly.pdbx_strand_id
1 'polypeptide(L)' 'LAMYLQRVGIADKPSPTAWSFYMAYNMFRMAGILQGVMARALAGNAASAQALAAGMRARPMAESGWAEVERMLA' A
#
# COMPACT_ATOMS: atom_id res chain seq x y z
N LEU A 1 -13.44 -5.06 -9.89
CA LEU A 1 -14.35 -4.47 -8.89
C LEU A 1 -15.80 -4.94 -9.05
N ALA A 2 -16.47 -4.71 -10.19
CA ALA A 2 -17.88 -5.10 -10.37
C ALA A 2 -18.20 -6.57 -10.07
N MET A 3 -17.38 -7.50 -10.58
CA MET A 3 -17.52 -8.94 -10.29
C MET A 3 -17.35 -9.27 -8.79
N TYR A 4 -16.43 -8.58 -8.10
CA TYR A 4 -16.22 -8.76 -6.66
C TYR A 4 -17.46 -8.31 -5.89
N LEU A 5 -17.97 -7.11 -6.17
CA LEU A 5 -19.17 -6.55 -5.54
C LEU A 5 -20.40 -7.44 -5.74
N GLN A 6 -20.60 -7.94 -6.96
CA GLN A 6 -21.67 -8.90 -7.26
C GLN A 6 -21.54 -10.18 -6.41
N ARG A 7 -20.32 -10.73 -6.31
CA ARG A 7 -20.09 -11.97 -5.57
C ARG A 7 -20.25 -11.82 -4.06
N VAL A 8 -19.97 -10.64 -3.50
CA VAL A 8 -20.13 -10.36 -2.06
C VAL A 8 -21.49 -9.75 -1.72
N GLY A 9 -22.39 -9.57 -2.69
CA GLY A 9 -23.74 -9.05 -2.48
C GLY A 9 -23.82 -7.55 -2.18
N ILE A 10 -22.80 -6.77 -2.55
CA ILE A 10 -22.81 -5.31 -2.38
C ILE A 10 -23.32 -4.67 -3.67
N ALA A 11 -24.43 -3.93 -3.57
CA ALA A 11 -25.07 -3.28 -4.71
C ALA A 11 -24.32 -2.01 -5.16
N ASP A 12 -23.84 -1.21 -4.21
CA ASP A 12 -23.27 0.11 -4.49
C ASP A 12 -21.75 0.08 -4.64
N LYS A 13 -21.26 0.80 -5.64
CA LYS A 13 -19.82 1.05 -5.79
C LYS A 13 -19.40 2.17 -4.82
N PRO A 14 -18.21 2.10 -4.23
CA PRO A 14 -17.66 3.23 -3.49
C PRO A 14 -17.55 4.45 -4.40
N SER A 15 -17.73 5.64 -3.82
CA SER A 15 -17.48 6.90 -4.54
C SER A 15 -16.01 6.95 -5.02
N PRO A 16 -15.70 7.73 -6.06
CA PRO A 16 -14.31 7.90 -6.52
C PRO A 16 -13.37 8.31 -5.39
N THR A 17 -13.80 9.25 -4.52
CA THR A 17 -13.02 9.71 -3.36
C THR A 17 -12.78 8.59 -2.35
N ALA A 18 -13.81 7.80 -2.00
CA ALA A 18 -13.65 6.67 -1.09
C ALA A 18 -12.71 5.61 -1.67
N TRP A 19 -12.79 5.37 -2.98
CA TRP A 19 -11.89 4.46 -3.68
C TRP A 19 -10.44 4.94 -3.66
N SER A 20 -10.18 6.21 -3.96
CA SER A 20 -8.84 6.81 -3.88
C SER A 20 -8.27 6.73 -2.46
N PHE A 21 -9.09 6.98 -1.43
CA PHE A 21 -8.68 6.81 -0.04
C PHE A 21 -8.28 5.35 0.27
N TYR A 22 -9.07 4.36 -0.17
CA TYR A 22 -8.72 2.94 0.03
C TYR A 22 -7.39 2.59 -0.63
N MET A 23 -7.10 3.13 -1.81
CA MET A 23 -5.83 2.93 -2.49
C MET A 23 -4.67 3.55 -1.73
N ALA A 24 -4.80 4.82 -1.33
CA ALA A 24 -3.79 5.52 -0.53
C ALA A 24 -3.49 4.80 0.80
N TYR A 25 -4.54 4.36 1.52
CA TYR A 25 -4.40 3.61 2.75
C TYR A 25 -3.68 2.27 2.55
N ASN A 26 -4.03 1.51 1.50
CA ASN A 26 -3.38 0.23 1.23
C ASN A 26 -1.90 0.40 0.83
N MET A 27 -1.56 1.47 0.10
CA MET A 27 -0.18 1.83 -0.21
C MET A 27 0.60 2.19 1.07
N PHE A 28 0.03 3.03 1.94
CA PHE A 28 0.62 3.37 3.23
C PHE A 28 0.85 2.11 4.10
N ARG A 29 -0.15 1.23 4.20
CA ARG A 29 -0.02 -0.05 4.91
C ARG A 29 1.11 -0.90 4.34
N MET A 30 1.21 -0.99 3.01
CA MET A 30 2.27 -1.75 2.36
C MET A 30 3.66 -1.13 2.62
N ALA A 31 3.77 0.20 2.57
CA ALA A 31 5.00 0.90 2.91
C ALA A 31 5.46 0.58 4.34
N GLY A 32 4.53 0.57 5.32
CA GLY A 32 4.83 0.17 6.70
C GLY A 32 5.32 -1.29 6.83
N ILE A 33 4.69 -2.22 6.10
CA ILE A 33 5.13 -3.63 6.05
C ILE A 33 6.56 -3.74 5.51
N LEU A 34 6.84 -3.10 4.37
CA LEU A 34 8.16 -3.10 3.73
C LEU A 34 9.21 -2.41 4.62
N GLN A 35 8.84 -1.34 5.32
CA GLN A 35 9.73 -0.67 6.26
C GLN A 35 10.07 -1.57 7.46
N GLY A 36 9.10 -2.35 7.95
CA GLY A 36 9.38 -3.37 8.96
C GLY A 36 10.34 -4.47 8.46
N VAL A 37 10.25 -4.85 7.18
CA VAL A 37 11.22 -5.77 6.55
C VAL A 37 12.60 -5.11 6.48
N MET A 38 12.69 -3.86 6.05
CA MET A 38 13.94 -3.10 6.00
C MET A 38 14.61 -3.04 7.37
N ALA A 39 13.86 -2.71 8.43
CA ALA A 39 14.37 -2.66 9.79
C ALA A 39 14.95 -4.00 10.26
N ARG A 40 14.24 -5.11 10.00
CA ARG A 40 14.75 -6.46 10.36
C ARG A 40 15.95 -6.88 9.52
N ALA A 41 16.02 -6.48 8.25
CA ALA A 41 17.17 -6.74 7.39
C ALA A 41 18.42 -6.00 7.89
N LEU A 42 18.29 -4.72 8.23
CA LEU A 42 19.38 -3.91 8.80
C LEU A 42 19.84 -4.43 10.17
N ALA A 43 18.91 -4.95 10.98
CA ALA A 43 19.22 -5.56 12.27
C ALA A 43 19.85 -6.97 12.17
N GLY A 44 20.05 -7.51 10.95
CA GLY A 44 20.60 -8.86 10.74
C GLY A 44 19.62 -10.01 11.01
N ASN A 45 18.39 -9.73 11.47
CA ASN A 45 17.36 -10.73 11.78
C ASN A 45 16.69 -11.32 10.51
N ALA A 46 16.80 -10.62 9.37
CA ALA A 46 16.33 -11.06 8.07
C ALA A 46 17.35 -10.70 6.98
N ALA A 47 18.56 -11.23 7.08
CA ALA A 47 19.73 -10.82 6.27
C ALA A 47 19.75 -11.35 4.82
N SER A 48 18.63 -11.81 4.26
CA SER A 48 18.62 -12.26 2.87
C SER A 48 18.65 -11.07 1.90
N ALA A 49 19.31 -11.24 0.75
CA ALA A 49 19.33 -10.23 -0.31
C ALA A 49 17.90 -9.86 -0.76
N GLN A 50 16.96 -10.82 -0.70
CA GLN A 50 15.55 -10.61 -1.01
C GLN A 50 14.86 -9.70 0.02
N ALA A 51 15.16 -9.85 1.32
CA ALA A 51 14.59 -9.00 2.36
C ALA A 51 15.07 -7.55 2.23
N LEU A 52 16.36 -7.34 1.94
CA LEU A 52 16.89 -6.00 1.67
C LEU A 52 16.21 -5.38 0.43
N ALA A 53 16.11 -6.14 -0.67
CA ALA A 53 15.42 -5.70 -1.89
C ALA A 53 13.94 -5.36 -1.65
N ALA A 54 13.23 -6.15 -0.84
CA ALA A 54 11.87 -5.85 -0.45
C ALA A 54 11.80 -4.57 0.42
N GLY A 55 12.67 -4.44 1.42
CA GLY A 55 12.74 -3.26 2.29
C GLY A 55 12.98 -1.95 1.54
N MET A 56 13.85 -1.96 0.53
CA MET A 56 14.11 -0.78 -0.32
C MET A 56 12.87 -0.26 -1.05
N ARG A 57 11.83 -1.08 -1.22
CA ARG A 57 10.56 -0.68 -1.85
C ARG A 57 9.64 0.12 -0.91
N ALA A 58 9.98 0.27 0.36
CA ALA A 58 9.15 0.99 1.32
C ALA A 58 8.96 2.46 0.93
N ARG A 59 10.05 3.17 0.60
CA ARG A 59 10.03 4.57 0.18
C ARG A 59 9.19 4.82 -1.09
N PRO A 60 9.45 4.15 -2.23
CA PRO A 60 8.65 4.40 -3.43
C PRO A 60 7.17 4.04 -3.24
N MET A 61 6.84 3.08 -2.36
CA MET A 61 5.46 2.77 -1.99
C MET A 61 4.81 3.90 -1.19
N ALA A 62 5.53 4.48 -0.22
CA ALA A 62 5.06 5.62 0.56
C ALA A 62 4.84 6.86 -0.33
N GLU A 63 5.78 7.16 -1.22
CA GLU A 63 5.68 8.28 -2.17
C GLU A 63 4.49 8.10 -3.12
N SER A 64 4.26 6.88 -3.61
CA SER A 64 3.10 6.58 -4.46
C SER A 64 1.78 6.75 -3.71
N GLY A 65 1.73 6.31 -2.45
CA GLY A 65 0.56 6.50 -1.57
C GLY A 65 0.28 7.97 -1.30
N TRP A 66 1.32 8.77 -1.07
CA TRP A 66 1.20 10.22 -0.85
C TRP A 66 0.71 10.95 -2.10
N ALA A 67 1.25 10.62 -3.27
CA ALA A 67 0.78 11.19 -4.54
C ALA A 67 -0.71 10.92 -4.79
N GLU A 68 -1.24 9.81 -4.28
CA GLU A 68 -2.67 9.50 -4.38
C GLU A 68 -3.54 10.35 -3.43
N VAL A 69 -2.99 10.72 -2.27
CA VAL A 69 -3.61 11.69 -1.36
C VAL A 69 -3.63 13.08 -2.00
N GLU A 70 -2.51 13.51 -2.60
CA GLU A 70 -2.43 14.81 -3.28
C GLU A 70 -3.45 14.92 -4.42
N ARG A 71 -3.62 13.86 -5.22
CA ARG A 71 -4.66 13.80 -6.26
C ARG A 71 -6.09 13.84 -5.73
N MET A 72 -6.32 13.42 -4.50
CA MET A 72 -7.65 13.45 -3.87
C MET A 72 -8.01 14.85 -3.31
N LEU A 73 -7.00 15.65 -2.97
CA LEU A 73 -7.15 16.98 -2.37
C LEU A 73 -7.19 18.11 -3.40
N ALA A 74 -6.72 17.86 -4.63
CA ALA A 74 -6.75 18.79 -5.75
C ALA A 74 -8.14 18.85 -6.42
#